data_AF-A0A7V6HFN1-F1
#
_entry.id   AF-A0A7V6HFN1-F1
#
_cell.length_a   1.000
_cell.length_b   1.000
_cell.length_c   1.000
_cell.angle_alpha   90.00
_cell.angle_beta   90.00
_cell.angle_gamma   90.00
#
_symmetry.space_group_name_H-M   'P 1'
#
loop_
_entity.id
_entity.type
_entity.pdbx_description
1 polymer ?
#
loop_
_entity_poly.entity_id
_entity_poly.type
_entity_poly.pdbx_seq_one_letter_code
_entity_poly.pdbx_strand_id
1 'polypeptide(L)'
;MNSKEIMRYFELRKQLFEIEAQLEVLKPTVADQLRQMNNVARLDGYDLRLSTYTAYEYSPRVTDMQQTLNETKRKEREEGVAKIKERRDMLVLKAHREGGVREEPEAYGEWEADDSAF
;
A
#
# COMPACT_ATOMS: atom_id res chain seq x y z
N MET A 1 -14.64 -27.93 1.88
CA MET A 1 -15.77 -27.05 1.50
C MET A 1 -15.30 -25.63 1.67
N ASN A 2 -15.23 -24.83 0.60
CA ASN A 2 -14.86 -23.42 0.73
C ASN A 2 -16.00 -22.65 1.41
N SER A 3 -15.69 -21.89 2.46
CA SER A 3 -16.69 -21.03 3.12
C SER A 3 -17.26 -20.04 2.11
N LYS A 4 -18.58 -19.84 2.14
CA LYS A 4 -19.26 -18.84 1.30
C LYS A 4 -18.67 -17.44 1.50
N GLU A 5 -18.22 -17.12 2.70
CA GLU A 5 -17.59 -15.85 3.05
C GLU A 5 -16.21 -15.69 2.41
N ILE A 6 -15.40 -16.76 2.41
CA ILE A 6 -14.07 -16.76 1.77
C ILE A 6 -14.22 -16.57 0.25
N MET A 7 -15.18 -17.26 -0.38
CA MET A 7 -15.45 -17.09 -1.81
C MET A 7 -15.92 -15.67 -2.12
N ARG A 8 -16.84 -15.13 -1.31
CA ARG A 8 -17.33 -13.75 -1.48
C ARG A 8 -16.22 -12.71 -1.30
N TYR A 9 -15.38 -12.89 -0.29
CA TYR A 9 -14.21 -12.03 -0.06
C TYR A 9 -13.26 -12.06 -1.26
N PHE A 10 -12.96 -13.25 -1.78
CA PHE A 10 -12.08 -13.42 -2.93
C PHE A 10 -12.63 -12.75 -4.20
N GLU A 11 -13.93 -12.92 -4.48
CA GLU A 11 -14.61 -12.25 -5.60
C GLU A 11 -14.54 -10.72 -5.49
N LEU A 12 -14.85 -10.19 -4.30
CA LEU A 12 -14.80 -8.75 -4.04
C LEU A 12 -13.40 -8.20 -4.20
N ARG A 13 -12.37 -8.94 -3.75
CA ARG A 13 -10.98 -8.49 -3.88
C ARG A 13 -10.53 -8.47 -5.34
N LYS A 14 -10.96 -9.43 -6.16
CA LYS A 14 -10.72 -9.40 -7.62
C LYS A 14 -11.40 -8.21 -8.28
N GLN A 15 -12.67 -7.96 -7.94
CA GLN A 15 -13.39 -6.79 -8.45
C GLN A 15 -12.72 -5.48 -8.04
N LEU A 16 -12.21 -5.40 -6.81
CA LEU A 16 -11.46 -4.23 -6.35
C LEU A 16 -10.21 -4.00 -7.20
N PHE A 17 -9.41 -5.05 -7.47
CA PHE A 17 -8.22 -4.92 -8.33
C PHE A 17 -8.58 -4.46 -9.76
N GLU A 18 -9.67 -4.95 -10.31
CA GLU A 18 -10.15 -4.52 -11.63
C GLU A 18 -10.59 -3.05 -11.62
N ILE A 19 -11.28 -2.60 -10.56
CA ILE A 19 -11.71 -1.21 -10.40
C ILE A 19 -10.50 -0.30 -10.19
N GLU A 20 -9.55 -0.69 -9.33
CA GLU A 20 -8.31 0.06 -9.11
C GLU A 20 -7.54 0.24 -10.42
N ALA A 21 -7.39 -0.82 -11.22
CA ALA A 21 -6.74 -0.74 -12.53
C ALA A 21 -7.49 0.21 -13.48
N GLN A 22 -8.81 0.17 -13.51
CA GLN A 22 -9.61 1.11 -14.32
C GLN A 22 -9.44 2.56 -13.84
N LEU A 23 -9.41 2.79 -12.53
CA LEU A 23 -9.18 4.12 -11.96
C LEU A 23 -7.79 4.64 -12.30
N GLU A 24 -6.74 3.82 -12.20
CA GLU A 24 -5.37 4.21 -12.59
C GLU A 24 -5.30 4.67 -14.05
N VAL A 25 -5.98 3.97 -14.96
CA VAL A 25 -6.06 4.36 -16.38
C VAL A 25 -6.77 5.71 -16.56
N LEU A 26 -7.77 6.02 -15.73
CA LEU A 26 -8.52 7.27 -15.79
C LEU A 26 -7.81 8.46 -15.14
N LYS A 27 -6.90 8.22 -14.18
CA LYS A 27 -6.23 9.29 -13.41
C LYS A 27 -5.61 10.39 -14.27
N PRO A 28 -4.86 10.13 -15.36
CA PRO A 28 -4.27 11.20 -16.17
C PRO A 28 -5.33 12.13 -16.75
N THR A 29 -6.37 11.56 -17.36
CA THR A 29 -7.48 12.31 -17.97
C THR A 29 -8.25 13.12 -16.92
N VAL A 30 -8.52 12.53 -15.75
CA VAL A 30 -9.21 13.23 -14.64
C VAL A 30 -8.33 14.34 -14.09
N ALA A 31 -7.03 14.13 -13.93
CA ALA A 31 -6.10 15.16 -13.48
C ALA A 31 -6.06 16.34 -14.47
N ASP A 32 -6.03 16.09 -15.77
CA ASP A 32 -6.08 17.13 -16.79
C ASP A 32 -7.37 17.95 -16.73
N GLN A 33 -8.52 17.30 -16.55
CA GLN A 33 -9.80 17.97 -16.37
C GLN A 33 -9.83 18.80 -15.07
N LEU A 34 -9.34 18.25 -13.96
CA LEU A 34 -9.28 18.98 -12.69
C LEU A 34 -8.38 20.23 -12.79
N ARG A 35 -7.26 20.18 -13.51
CA ARG A 35 -6.42 21.36 -13.76
C ARG A 35 -7.19 22.48 -14.45
N GLN A 36 -8.13 22.14 -15.34
CA GLN A 36 -9.01 23.12 -16.01
C GLN A 36 -10.10 23.66 -15.07
N MET A 37 -10.44 22.93 -14.01
CA MET A 37 -11.52 23.23 -13.05
C MET A 37 -10.98 23.77 -11.71
N ASN A 38 -9.85 24.49 -11.70
CA ASN A 38 -9.21 25.00 -10.46
C ASN A 38 -8.86 23.90 -9.43
N ASN A 39 -8.48 22.71 -9.91
CA ASN A 39 -8.04 21.55 -9.14
C ASN A 39 -9.10 20.93 -8.22
N VAL A 40 -10.38 21.28 -8.34
CA VAL A 40 -11.46 20.74 -7.50
C VAL A 40 -12.72 20.45 -8.32
N ALA A 41 -13.32 19.28 -8.11
CA ALA A 41 -14.66 18.95 -8.58
C ALA A 41 -15.51 18.45 -7.42
N ARG A 42 -16.77 18.88 -7.37
CA ARG A 42 -17.76 18.41 -6.39
C ARG A 42 -18.85 17.62 -7.10
N LEU A 43 -18.98 16.35 -6.75
CA LEU A 43 -19.96 15.44 -7.35
C LEU A 43 -20.57 14.58 -6.25
N ASP A 44 -21.90 14.42 -6.25
CA ASP A 44 -22.63 13.52 -5.34
C ASP A 44 -22.29 13.67 -3.85
N GLY A 45 -21.99 14.90 -3.41
CA GLY A 45 -21.62 15.21 -2.02
C GLY A 45 -20.15 14.96 -1.67
N TYR A 46 -19.32 14.54 -2.62
CA TYR A 46 -17.88 14.34 -2.45
C TYR A 46 -17.07 15.45 -3.15
N ASP A 47 -15.95 15.83 -2.55
CA ASP A 47 -14.95 16.73 -3.14
C ASP A 47 -13.78 15.88 -3.68
N LEU A 48 -13.58 15.87 -4.99
CA LEU A 48 -12.39 15.34 -5.63
C LEU A 48 -11.40 16.50 -5.86
N ARG A 49 -10.19 16.39 -5.29
CA ARG A 49 -9.15 17.42 -5.39
C ARG A 49 -7.88 16.88 -6.02
N LEU A 50 -7.31 17.66 -6.93
CA LEU A 50 -5.98 17.38 -7.48
C LEU A 50 -4.92 18.00 -6.56
N SER A 51 -4.13 17.13 -5.92
CA SER A 51 -2.98 17.53 -5.09
C SER A 51 -1.68 17.07 -5.77
N THR A 52 -0.64 17.89 -5.70
CA THR A 52 0.70 17.52 -6.18
C THR A 52 1.54 17.04 -5.00
N TYR A 53 2.05 15.82 -5.10
CA TYR A 53 3.02 15.27 -4.16
C TYR A 53 4.41 15.36 -4.79
N THR A 54 5.37 15.91 -4.06
CA THR A 54 6.76 16.00 -4.49
C THR A 54 7.55 14.92 -3.78
N ALA A 55 8.11 13.98 -4.55
CA ALA A 55 9.13 13.07 -4.05
C ALA A 55 10.49 13.77 -4.11
N TYR A 56 11.26 13.68 -3.02
CA TYR A 56 12.61 14.21 -2.94
C TYR A 56 13.61 13.06 -3.03
N GLU A 57 14.65 13.26 -3.82
CA GLU A 57 15.84 12.44 -3.77
C GLU A 57 16.77 12.99 -2.69
N TYR A 58 17.16 12.14 -1.75
CA TYR A 58 18.01 12.53 -0.63
C TYR A 58 19.46 12.16 -0.87
N SER A 59 20.37 12.95 -0.28
CA SER A 59 21.81 12.68 -0.36
C SER A 59 22.16 11.29 0.22
N PRO A 60 23.28 10.67 -0.23
CA PRO A 60 23.74 9.38 0.31
C PRO A 60 23.79 9.33 1.83
N ARG A 61 24.23 10.41 2.48
CA ARG A 61 24.28 10.53 3.95
C ARG A 61 22.93 10.26 4.62
N VAL A 62 21.84 10.78 4.08
CA VAL A 62 20.49 10.61 4.65
C VAL A 62 20.00 9.18 4.42
N THR A 63 20.31 8.63 3.24
CA THR A 63 20.03 7.22 2.92
C THR A 63 20.77 6.28 3.88
N ASP A 64 22.05 6.53 4.16
CA ASP A 64 22.85 5.75 5.10
C ASP A 64 22.30 5.85 6.53
N MET A 65 21.84 7.03 6.94
CA MET A 65 21.17 7.22 8.24
C MET A 65 19.87 6.42 8.32
N GLN A 66 19.07 6.41 7.25
CA GLN A 66 17.83 5.63 7.19
C GLN A 66 18.13 4.12 7.26
N GLN A 67 19.15 3.65 6.55
CA GLN A 67 19.60 2.26 6.61
C GLN A 67 20.04 1.88 8.02
N THR A 68 20.89 2.71 8.63
CA THR A 68 21.35 2.51 10.01
C THR A 68 20.17 2.44 10.98
N LEU A 69 19.21 3.36 10.87
CA LEU A 69 18.00 3.35 11.70
C LEU A 69 17.21 2.04 11.55
N ASN A 70 17.03 1.58 10.31
CA ASN A 70 16.30 0.33 10.04
C ASN A 70 17.03 -0.88 10.63
N GLU A 71 18.36 -0.93 10.50
CA GLU A 71 19.18 -1.99 11.10
C GLU A 71 19.14 -1.96 12.62
N THR A 72 19.19 -0.78 13.25
CA THR A 72 19.05 -0.64 14.70
C THR A 72 17.68 -1.10 15.18
N LYS A 73 16.60 -0.70 14.51
CA LYS A 73 15.24 -1.18 14.81
C LYS A 73 15.16 -2.71 14.72
N ARG A 74 15.77 -3.31 13.71
CA ARG A 74 15.84 -4.78 13.57
C ARG A 74 16.58 -5.43 14.74
N LYS A 75 17.76 -4.91 15.10
CA LYS A 75 18.53 -5.43 16.24
C LYS A 75 17.77 -5.34 17.55
N GLU A 76 17.11 -4.21 17.84
CA GLU A 76 16.31 -4.08 19.06
C GLU A 76 15.19 -5.12 19.14
N ARG A 77 14.61 -5.53 18.00
CA ARG A 77 13.62 -6.61 17.96
C ARG A 77 14.24 -7.97 18.22
N GLU A 78 15.34 -8.29 17.55
CA GLU A 78 16.06 -9.57 17.72
C GLU A 78 16.58 -9.75 19.16
N GLU A 79 17.03 -8.65 19.78
CA GLU A 79 17.53 -8.62 21.15
C GLU A 79 16.41 -8.56 22.21
N GLY A 80 15.14 -8.46 21.79
CA GLY A 80 13.97 -8.40 22.69
C GLY A 80 13.83 -7.08 23.46
N VAL A 81 14.57 -6.04 23.05
CA VAL A 81 14.50 -4.67 23.59
C VAL A 81 13.21 -3.98 23.11
N ALA A 82 12.84 -4.21 21.85
CA ALA A 82 11.62 -3.67 21.26
C ALA A 82 10.38 -4.34 21.88
N LYS A 83 9.38 -3.52 22.23
CA LYS A 83 8.12 -3.99 22.81
C LYS A 83 7.03 -4.07 21.75
N ILE A 84 6.29 -5.18 21.74
CA ILE A 84 5.11 -5.33 20.89
C ILE A 84 4.01 -4.39 21.40
N LYS A 85 3.70 -3.36 20.61
CA LYS A 85 2.64 -2.40 20.92
C LYS A 85 1.25 -2.95 20.57
N GLU A 86 1.14 -3.69 19.48
CA GLU A 86 -0.12 -4.18 18.96
C GLU A 86 0.08 -5.37 17.99
N ARG A 87 -0.89 -6.28 17.91
CA ARG A 87 -0.95 -7.38 16.93
C ARG A 87 -2.35 -7.42 16.31
N ARG A 88 -2.43 -7.59 14.98
CA ARG A 88 -3.69 -7.72 14.23
C ARG A 88 -3.51 -8.69 13.06
N ASP A 89 -4.57 -9.43 12.75
CA ASP A 89 -4.60 -10.30 11.57
C ASP A 89 -4.74 -9.45 10.30
N MET A 90 -3.92 -9.75 9.28
CA MET A 90 -3.93 -9.08 7.99
C MET A 90 -4.17 -10.10 6.87
N LEU A 91 -5.20 -9.87 6.05
CA LEU A 91 -5.52 -10.75 4.92
C LEU A 91 -4.71 -10.34 3.69
N VAL A 92 -3.80 -11.22 3.24
CA VAL A 92 -2.99 -11.01 2.05
C VAL A 92 -3.48 -11.91 0.91
N LEU A 93 -3.90 -11.31 -0.20
CA LEU A 93 -4.26 -12.04 -1.42
C LEU A 93 -3.16 -11.85 -2.47
N LYS A 94 -2.48 -12.92 -2.85
CA LYS A 94 -1.46 -12.92 -3.92
C LYS A 94 -1.98 -13.64 -5.16
N ALA A 95 -1.75 -13.06 -6.33
CA ALA A 95 -1.99 -13.74 -7.59
C ALA A 95 -0.80 -14.67 -7.91
N HIS A 96 -1.05 -15.97 -8.08
CA HIS A 96 -0.07 -16.89 -8.65
C HIS A 96 -0.02 -16.67 -10.17
N ARG A 97 0.76 -15.69 -10.64
CA ARG A 97 1.15 -15.61 -12.05
C ARG A 97 2.53 -16.25 -12.19
N GLU A 98 2.65 -17.26 -13.05
CA GLU A 98 3.94 -17.71 -13.58
C GLU A 98 4.51 -16.58 -14.46
N GLY A 99 5.24 -15.64 -13.84
CA GLY A 99 5.79 -14.48 -14.54
C GLY A 99 5.45 -13.17 -13.86
N GLY A 100 6.19 -12.88 -12.79
CA GLY A 100 6.64 -11.56 -12.34
C GLY A 100 5.67 -10.38 -12.41
N VAL A 101 4.95 -10.13 -11.31
CA VAL A 101 5.09 -8.87 -10.56
C VAL A 101 5.02 -9.27 -9.10
N ARG A 102 6.14 -9.16 -8.38
CA ARG A 102 6.12 -9.20 -6.93
C ARG A 102 5.50 -7.88 -6.50
N GLU A 103 4.18 -7.85 -6.34
CA GLU A 103 3.60 -6.88 -5.41
C GLU A 103 4.11 -7.32 -4.03
N GLU A 104 5.31 -6.88 -3.68
CA GLU A 104 5.63 -6.72 -2.27
C GLU A 104 4.50 -5.86 -1.75
N PRO A 105 3.68 -6.36 -0.81
CA PRO A 105 2.68 -5.50 -0.21
C PRO A 105 3.45 -4.28 0.28
N GLU A 106 3.12 -3.10 -0.24
CA GLU A 106 3.57 -1.86 0.37
C GLU A 106 3.32 -2.05 1.86
N ALA A 107 4.40 -2.11 2.64
CA ALA A 107 4.30 -2.27 4.07
C ALA A 107 3.32 -1.18 4.50
N TYR A 108 2.13 -1.58 4.95
CA TYR A 108 1.09 -0.65 5.38
C TYR A 108 1.67 0.04 6.61
N GLY A 109 2.44 1.12 6.46
CA GLY A 109 3.16 1.77 7.56
C GLY A 109 4.18 0.87 8.29
N GLU A 110 4.28 1.04 9.61
CA GLU A 110 5.26 0.38 10.50
C GLU A 110 4.94 -1.10 10.83
N TRP A 111 4.06 -1.75 10.07
CA TRP A 111 3.62 -3.12 10.34
C TRP A 111 4.51 -4.13 9.62
N GLU A 112 5.13 -5.04 10.38
CA GLU A 112 5.94 -6.14 9.85
C GLU A 112 5.11 -7.43 9.85
N ALA A 113 5.19 -8.19 8.75
CA ALA A 113 4.61 -9.52 8.68
C ALA A 113 5.42 -10.47 9.58
N ASP A 114 4.72 -11.27 10.39
CA ASP A 114 5.36 -12.36 11.12
C ASP A 114 5.55 -13.53 10.14
N ASP A 115 6.72 -13.62 9.51
CA ASP A 115 7.07 -14.66 8.55
C ASP A 115 7.15 -16.07 9.18
N SER A 116 6.93 -16.20 10.49
CA SER A 116 6.95 -17.50 11.21
C SER A 116 5.73 -18.40 10.96
N ALA A 117 4.79 -17.98 10.11
CA ALA A 117 3.61 -18.75 9.74
C ALA A 117 3.67 -19.32 8.31
N PHE A 118 4.72 -20.09 8.00
CA PHE A 118 4.76 -21.06 6.89
C PHE A 118 5.53 -22.31 7.27
#